data_AF-A0A7C5K6L2-F1
#
_entry.id   AF-A0A7C5K6L2-F1
#
_cell.length_a   1.000
_cell.length_b   1.000
_cell.length_c   1.000
_cell.angle_alpha   90.00
_cell.angle_beta   90.00
_cell.angle_gamma   90.00
#
_symmetry.space_group_name_H-M   'P 1'
#
loop_
_entity.id
_entity.type
_entity.pdbx_description
1 polymer ?
#
loop_
_entity_poly.entity_id
_entity_poly.type
_entity_poly.pdbx_seq_one_letter_code
_entity_poly.pdbx_strand_id
1 'polypeptide(L)'
;MKTILHVALNGDDANPGTASAPLATLAGARDTIRRLRRSRAVPVQVVVHAGTHYLREPLVLTAEDSGIAYEAAPGERVTLSGGRRLVGDWKPFRDGILMCPVPAGLEFTQLFINGKRQVRARFPHWGVALGALGSTLHTGFR
;
A
#
# COMPACT_ATOMS: atom_id res chain seq x y z
N MET A 1 15.75 24.46 16.55
CA MET A 1 16.14 23.14 16.00
C MET A 1 14.89 22.40 15.56
N LYS A 2 14.94 21.76 14.38
CA LYS A 2 13.85 20.94 13.82
C LYS A 2 14.03 19.49 14.26
N THR A 3 12.97 18.82 14.71
CA THR A 3 13.03 17.39 15.06
C THR A 3 12.75 16.57 13.80
N ILE A 4 13.55 15.54 13.54
CA ILE A 4 13.36 14.62 12.41
C ILE A 4 13.00 13.26 12.98
N LEU A 5 11.84 12.73 12.57
CA LEU A 5 11.46 11.35 12.84
C LEU A 5 11.67 10.51 11.58
N HIS A 6 12.16 9.29 11.76
CA HIS A 6 12.40 8.34 10.68
C HIS A 6 11.39 7.20 10.74
N VAL A 7 10.85 6.81 9.59
CA VAL A 7 9.94 5.67 9.42
C VAL A 7 10.56 4.68 8.44
N ALA A 8 10.74 3.42 8.82
CA ALA A 8 11.34 2.39 7.98
C ALA A 8 10.64 1.04 8.15
N LEU A 9 10.67 0.19 7.13
CA LEU A 9 9.99 -1.12 7.14
C LEU A 9 10.57 -2.10 8.19
N ASN A 10 11.79 -1.88 8.64
CA ASN A 10 12.46 -2.63 9.70
C ASN A 10 12.44 -1.89 11.06
N GLY A 11 11.64 -0.82 11.19
CA GLY A 11 11.47 -0.08 12.43
C GLY A 11 10.51 -0.74 13.41
N ASP A 12 10.28 -0.05 14.52
CA ASP A 12 9.33 -0.42 15.58
C ASP A 12 8.65 0.85 16.09
N ASP A 13 7.32 0.86 16.26
CA ASP A 13 6.58 2.03 16.76
C ASP A 13 6.82 2.32 18.26
N ALA A 14 7.49 1.40 18.97
CA ALA A 14 8.04 1.65 20.30
C ALA A 14 9.36 2.44 20.28
N ASN A 15 10.01 2.55 19.12
CA ASN A 15 11.28 3.28 19.00
C ASN A 15 11.08 4.80 19.16
N PRO A 16 12.14 5.54 19.51
CA PRO A 16 12.10 7.01 19.57
C PRO A 16 11.95 7.69 18.20
N GLY A 17 12.11 6.95 17.09
CA GLY A 17 12.02 7.49 15.73
C GLY A 17 13.28 8.20 15.26
N THR A 18 14.45 7.88 15.81
CA THR A 18 15.73 8.39 15.31
C THR A 18 16.17 7.62 14.05
N ALA A 19 17.19 8.11 13.35
CA ALA A 19 17.74 7.40 12.19
C ALA A 19 18.26 5.98 12.53
N SER A 20 18.80 5.79 13.74
CA SER A 20 19.29 4.50 14.23
C SER A 20 18.20 3.60 14.80
N ALA A 21 17.08 4.17 15.24
CA ALA A 21 15.93 3.46 15.78
C ALA A 21 14.64 4.07 15.19
N PRO A 22 14.32 3.75 13.92
CA PRO A 22 13.17 4.33 13.21
C PRO A 22 11.86 3.71 13.70
N LEU A 23 10.77 4.44 13.50
CA LEU A 23 9.40 3.96 13.68
C LEU A 23 9.02 2.99 12.55
N ALA A 24 8.08 2.09 12.80
CA ALA A 24 7.62 1.13 11.80
C ALA A 24 6.57 1.74 10.86
N THR A 25 5.73 2.64 11.36
CA THR A 25 4.54 3.11 10.64
C THR A 25 4.39 4.63 10.64
N LEU A 26 3.66 5.14 9.63
CA LEU A 26 3.28 6.55 9.58
C LEU A 26 2.33 6.94 10.73
N ALA A 27 1.50 6.00 11.21
CA ALA A 27 0.64 6.20 12.36
C ALA A 27 1.48 6.34 13.65
N GLY A 28 2.50 5.49 13.82
CA GLY A 28 3.48 5.60 14.91
C GLY A 28 4.20 6.95 14.89
N ALA A 29 4.57 7.45 13.70
CA ALA A 29 5.13 8.80 13.55
C ALA A 29 4.15 9.89 13.99
N ARG A 30 2.91 9.87 13.49
CA ARG A 30 1.85 10.80 13.89
C ARG A 30 1.68 10.81 15.42
N ASP A 31 1.50 9.64 16.01
CA ASP A 31 1.22 9.51 17.45
C ASP A 31 2.41 9.96 18.31
N THR A 32 3.63 9.70 17.85
CA THR A 32 4.85 10.22 18.46
C THR A 32 4.91 11.73 18.41
N ILE A 33 4.55 12.34 17.27
CA ILE A 33 4.53 13.81 17.12
C ILE A 33 3.49 14.43 18.05
N ARG A 34 2.29 13.86 18.13
CA ARG A 34 1.24 14.33 19.04
C ARG A 34 1.72 14.29 20.50
N ARG A 35 2.35 13.20 20.94
CA ARG A 35 2.96 13.12 22.28
C ARG A 35 4.03 14.20 22.50
N LEU A 36 4.91 14.41 21.53
CA LEU A 36 5.95 15.44 21.61
C LEU A 36 5.34 16.85 21.75
N ARG A 37 4.30 17.16 20.97
CA ARG A 37 3.62 18.46 20.96
C ARG A 37 2.94 18.81 22.28
N ARG A 38 2.47 17.81 23.04
CA ARG A 38 1.95 18.04 24.41
C ARG A 38 2.99 18.60 25.37
N SER A 39 4.26 18.27 25.15
CA SER A 39 5.37 18.74 26.00
C SER A 39 6.06 19.99 25.46
N ARG A 40 6.13 20.15 24.13
CA ARG A 40 6.82 21.26 23.47
C ARG A 40 6.32 21.49 22.05
N ALA A 41 6.04 22.74 21.70
CA ALA A 41 5.78 23.12 20.32
C ALA A 41 7.11 23.19 19.54
N VAL A 42 7.44 22.11 18.83
CA VAL A 42 8.64 22.04 17.97
C VAL A 42 8.26 21.73 16.52
N PRO A 43 8.97 22.31 15.53
CA PRO A 43 8.85 21.89 14.14
C PRO A 43 9.28 20.42 13.99
N VAL A 44 8.46 19.62 13.30
CA VAL A 44 8.76 18.19 13.04
C VAL A 44 8.66 17.88 11.54
N GLN A 45 9.61 17.08 11.05
CA GLN A 45 9.56 16.42 9.74
C GLN A 45 9.63 14.92 9.93
N VAL A 46 8.92 14.20 9.07
CA VAL A 46 8.94 12.75 8.99
C VAL A 46 9.64 12.36 7.70
N VAL A 47 10.76 11.65 7.84
CA VAL A 47 11.50 11.04 6.74
C VAL A 47 11.09 9.58 6.64
N VAL A 48 10.52 9.19 5.51
CA VAL A 48 10.07 7.84 5.23
C VAL A 48 11.10 7.17 4.32
N HIS A 49 11.63 6.04 4.78
CA HIS A 49 12.63 5.25 4.06
C HIS A 49 11.96 4.28 3.07
N ALA A 50 12.77 3.82 2.13
CA ALA A 50 12.40 3.09 0.93
C ALA A 50 11.52 1.87 1.22
N GLY A 51 10.65 1.58 0.26
CA GLY A 51 9.81 0.40 0.25
C GLY A 51 8.31 0.69 0.25
N THR A 52 7.53 -0.38 0.35
CA THR A 52 6.07 -0.31 0.32
C THR A 52 5.51 -0.40 1.74
N HIS A 53 5.00 0.73 2.23
CA HIS A 53 4.32 0.84 3.52
C HIS A 53 2.84 0.52 3.34
N TYR A 54 2.44 -0.67 3.78
CA TYR A 54 1.05 -1.13 3.69
C TYR A 54 0.21 -0.56 4.85
N LEU A 55 -0.81 0.21 4.51
CA LEU A 55 -1.74 0.80 5.46
C LEU A 55 -2.89 -0.18 5.72
N ARG A 56 -3.00 -0.67 6.96
CA ARG A 56 -4.12 -1.53 7.39
C ARG A 56 -5.42 -0.74 7.55
N GLU A 57 -5.28 0.54 7.85
CA GLU A 57 -6.35 1.50 8.05
C GLU A 57 -5.91 2.88 7.51
N PRO A 58 -6.85 3.80 7.25
CA PRO A 58 -6.51 5.15 6.80
C PRO A 58 -5.59 5.88 7.79
N LEU A 59 -4.57 6.56 7.27
CA LEU A 59 -3.80 7.51 8.08
C LEU A 59 -4.65 8.77 8.32
N VAL A 60 -5.29 8.84 9.48
CA VAL A 60 -6.13 9.99 9.85
C VAL A 60 -5.27 11.12 10.39
N LEU A 61 -5.26 12.26 9.69
CA LEU A 61 -4.61 13.50 10.11
C LEU A 61 -5.67 14.52 10.52
N THR A 62 -5.46 15.21 11.64
CA THR A 62 -6.37 16.24 12.17
C THR A 62 -5.64 17.58 12.30
N ALA A 63 -6.32 18.61 12.82
CA ALA A 63 -5.69 19.91 13.07
C ALA A 63 -4.43 19.82 13.96
N GLU A 64 -4.35 18.82 14.85
CA GLU A 64 -3.17 18.57 15.70
C GLU A 64 -1.91 18.21 14.88
N ASP A 65 -2.08 17.75 13.64
CA ASP A 65 -0.99 17.31 12.75
C ASP A 65 -0.55 18.40 11.75
N SER A 66 -1.02 19.64 11.94
CA SER A 66 -0.69 20.76 11.06
C SER A 66 0.81 21.08 11.08
N GLY A 67 1.35 21.50 9.93
CA GLY A 67 2.76 21.92 9.80
C GLY A 67 3.78 20.78 9.91
N ILE A 68 3.37 19.54 9.62
CA ILE A 68 4.24 18.36 9.55
C ILE A 68 4.44 18.00 8.08
N ALA A 69 5.69 17.85 7.65
CA ALA A 69 6.02 17.34 6.32
C ALA A 69 6.36 15.84 6.41
N TYR A 70 5.70 15.02 5.59
CA TYR A 70 6.03 13.62 5.36
C TYR A 70 6.73 13.51 4.01
N GLU A 71 8.00 13.12 4.01
CA GLU A 71 8.84 13.14 2.83
C GLU A 71 9.58 11.81 2.71
N ALA A 72 9.78 11.34 1.47
CA ALA A 72 10.67 10.23 1.22
C ALA A 72 12.12 10.66 1.55
N ALA A 73 12.92 9.73 2.07
CA ALA A 73 14.36 9.93 2.20
C ALA A 73 14.98 10.30 0.84
N PRO A 74 15.99 11.20 0.79
CA PRO A 74 16.55 11.66 -0.48
C PRO A 74 17.02 10.51 -1.38
N GLY A 75 16.52 10.49 -2.61
CA GLY A 75 16.86 9.45 -3.59
C GLY A 75 16.13 8.12 -3.41
N GLU A 76 15.31 7.97 -2.38
CA GLU A 76 14.61 6.73 -2.08
C GLU A 76 13.19 6.69 -2.67
N ARG A 77 12.74 5.49 -3.05
CA ARG A 77 11.38 5.26 -3.56
C ARG A 77 10.49 4.70 -2.45
N VAL A 78 9.53 5.50 -2.03
CA VAL A 78 8.50 5.15 -1.05
C VAL A 78 7.17 4.95 -1.73
N THR A 79 6.45 3.88 -1.38
CA THR A 79 5.07 3.65 -1.81
C THR A 79 4.18 3.48 -0.59
N LEU A 80 3.13 4.29 -0.47
CA LEU A 80 2.06 4.05 0.49
C LEU A 80 0.98 3.22 -0.20
N SER A 81 0.67 2.04 0.35
CA SER A 81 -0.28 1.12 -0.26
C SER A 81 -1.44 0.82 0.68
N GLY A 82 -2.67 1.13 0.26
CA GLY A 82 -3.88 0.61 0.91
C GLY A 82 -4.23 -0.83 0.50
N GLY A 83 -3.41 -1.46 -0.34
CA GLY A 83 -3.59 -2.85 -0.73
C GLY A 83 -3.17 -3.82 0.37
N ARG A 84 -3.46 -5.10 0.18
CA ARG A 84 -2.91 -6.18 1.00
C ARG A 84 -1.89 -6.95 0.18
N ARG A 85 -0.68 -7.14 0.73
CA ARG A 85 0.31 -8.03 0.11
C ARG A 85 -0.23 -9.45 0.17
N LEU A 86 -0.56 -10.02 -0.97
CA LEU A 86 -0.90 -11.43 -1.07
C LEU A 86 0.39 -12.24 -0.98
N VAL A 87 0.64 -12.82 0.19
CA VAL A 87 1.67 -13.84 0.38
C VAL A 87 0.98 -15.18 0.21
N GLY A 88 1.36 -15.92 -0.81
CA GLY A 88 0.73 -17.22 -1.05
C GLY A 88 1.54 -18.08 -2.01
N ASP A 89 1.17 -19.35 -2.01
CA ASP A 89 1.83 -20.43 -2.72
C ASP A 89 1.34 -20.46 -4.17
N TRP A 90 1.97 -19.66 -5.02
CA TRP A 90 1.66 -19.60 -6.45
C TRP A 90 2.16 -20.86 -7.15
N LYS A 91 1.23 -21.63 -7.72
CA LYS A 91 1.52 -22.87 -8.44
C LYS A 91 1.12 -22.77 -9.91
N PRO A 92 1.87 -23.42 -10.81
CA PRO A 92 1.38 -23.70 -12.15
C PRO A 92 0.03 -24.39 -12.11
N PHE A 93 -0.88 -23.95 -12.97
CA PHE A 93 -2.15 -24.63 -13.21
C PHE A 93 -2.18 -25.21 -14.63
N ARG A 94 -2.60 -24.41 -15.63
CA ARG A 94 -2.60 -24.80 -17.06
C ARG A 94 -2.42 -23.58 -17.95
N ASP A 95 -1.98 -23.76 -19.19
CA ASP A 95 -1.98 -22.71 -20.23
C ASP A 95 -1.30 -21.39 -19.79
N GLY A 96 -0.22 -21.48 -19.00
CA GLY A 96 0.48 -20.31 -18.46
C GLY A 96 -0.23 -19.61 -17.28
N ILE A 97 -1.36 -20.15 -16.81
CA ILE A 97 -2.08 -19.66 -15.63
C ILE A 97 -1.36 -20.13 -14.36
N LEU A 98 -1.13 -19.19 -13.45
CA LEU A 98 -0.74 -19.45 -12.08
C LEU A 98 -1.94 -19.32 -11.15
N MET A 99 -2.00 -20.17 -10.13
CA MET A 99 -3.05 -20.20 -9.12
C MET A 99 -2.43 -20.02 -7.73
N CYS A 100 -3.10 -19.26 -6.88
CA CYS A 100 -2.73 -19.09 -5.48
C CYS A 100 -4.00 -19.11 -4.61
N PRO A 101 -4.06 -19.89 -3.54
CA PRO A 101 -5.11 -19.77 -2.54
C PRO A 101 -5.14 -18.36 -1.96
N VAL A 102 -6.33 -17.79 -1.81
CA VAL A 102 -6.54 -16.48 -1.16
C VAL A 102 -7.22 -16.67 0.19
N PRO A 103 -6.86 -15.88 1.23
CA PRO A 103 -7.55 -15.93 2.51
C PRO A 103 -9.05 -15.64 2.34
N ALA A 104 -9.88 -16.33 3.11
CA ALA A 104 -11.33 -16.10 3.11
C ALA A 104 -11.68 -14.64 3.45
N GLY A 105 -12.74 -14.12 2.84
CA GLY A 105 -13.21 -12.75 3.05
C GLY A 105 -12.40 -11.64 2.36
N LEU A 106 -11.43 -11.99 1.52
CA LEU A 106 -10.69 -11.04 0.71
C LEU A 106 -11.40 -10.80 -0.63
N GLU A 107 -12.21 -9.76 -0.71
CA GLU A 107 -12.82 -9.28 -1.95
C GLU A 107 -11.98 -8.18 -2.58
N PHE A 108 -11.66 -8.30 -3.87
CA PHE A 108 -10.88 -7.31 -4.60
C PHE A 108 -11.18 -7.32 -6.09
N THR A 109 -11.10 -6.14 -6.72
CA THR A 109 -11.31 -5.97 -8.17
C THR A 109 -10.01 -5.69 -8.94
N GLN A 110 -8.89 -5.61 -8.22
CA GLN A 110 -7.60 -5.15 -8.75
C GLN A 110 -6.47 -6.01 -8.19
N LEU A 111 -5.60 -6.50 -9.08
CA LEU A 111 -4.41 -7.26 -8.72
C LEU A 111 -3.18 -6.55 -9.29
N PHE A 112 -2.10 -6.53 -8.53
CA PHE A 112 -0.81 -6.00 -8.96
C PHE A 112 0.27 -7.06 -8.79
N ILE A 113 1.11 -7.23 -9.81
CA ILE A 113 2.28 -8.12 -9.79
C ILE A 113 3.50 -7.25 -10.04
N ASN A 114 4.47 -7.27 -9.12
CA ASN A 114 5.71 -6.46 -9.20
C ASN A 114 5.45 -4.98 -9.53
N GLY A 115 4.43 -4.39 -8.88
CA GLY A 115 4.03 -2.99 -9.09
C GLY A 115 3.19 -2.73 -10.35
N LYS A 116 2.97 -3.73 -11.22
CA LYS A 116 2.16 -3.59 -12.44
C LYS A 116 0.75 -4.11 -12.23
N ARG A 117 -0.24 -3.25 -12.49
CA ARG A 117 -1.67 -3.62 -12.48
C ARG A 117 -1.94 -4.69 -13.53
N GLN A 118 -2.61 -5.76 -13.14
CA GLN A 118 -3.09 -6.81 -14.03
C GLN A 118 -4.50 -6.49 -14.52
N VAL A 119 -4.82 -6.95 -15.73
CA VAL A 119 -6.15 -6.80 -16.32
C VAL A 119 -7.06 -7.87 -15.72
N ARG A 120 -8.19 -7.45 -15.13
CA ARG A 120 -9.22 -8.40 -14.68
C ARG A 120 -9.80 -9.09 -15.90
N ALA A 121 -9.90 -10.42 -15.85
CA ALA A 121 -10.49 -11.21 -16.93
C ALA A 121 -11.87 -10.63 -17.31
N ARG A 122 -12.06 -10.38 -18.60
CA ARG A 122 -13.26 -9.79 -19.19
C ARG A 122 -13.38 -10.19 -20.66
N PHE A 123 -14.60 -10.09 -21.19
CA PHE A 123 -14.86 -10.13 -22.63
C PHE A 123 -15.43 -8.78 -23.11
N PRO A 124 -15.00 -8.25 -24.27
CA PRO A 124 -13.81 -8.66 -25.01
C PRO A 124 -12.52 -8.29 -24.25
N HIS A 125 -11.43 -9.00 -24.54
CA HIS A 125 -10.15 -8.80 -23.84
C HIS A 125 -9.48 -7.46 -24.22
N TRP A 126 -9.71 -6.96 -25.44
CA TRP A 126 -9.42 -5.60 -25.91
C TRP A 126 -10.60 -5.06 -26.76
N GLY A 127 -10.80 -3.74 -26.75
CA GLY A 127 -11.79 -3.07 -27.62
C GLY A 127 -13.26 -3.19 -27.19
N VAL A 128 -14.15 -2.69 -28.04
CA VAL A 128 -15.60 -2.88 -27.96
C VAL A 128 -15.92 -4.10 -28.82
N ALA A 129 -16.84 -4.97 -28.38
CA ALA A 129 -17.39 -6.00 -29.24
C ALA A 129 -18.30 -5.34 -30.29
N LEU A 130 -17.72 -4.75 -31.34
CA LEU A 130 -18.44 -4.40 -32.56
C LEU A 130 -18.71 -5.70 -33.33
N GLY A 131 -19.77 -6.38 -32.91
CA GLY A 131 -20.18 -7.67 -33.44
C GLY A 131 -21.56 -8.08 -32.94
N ALA A 132 -22.49 -7.13 -32.80
CA ALA A 132 -23.91 -7.41 -32.64
C ALA A 132 -24.65 -7.05 -33.95
N LEU A 133 -24.22 -7.68 -35.05
CA LEU A 133 -25.11 -8.01 -36.16
C LEU A 133 -24.95 -9.52 -36.41
N GLY A 134 -25.81 -10.30 -35.76
CA GLY A 134 -26.13 -11.68 -36.14
C GLY A 134 -25.08 -12.74 -35.81
N SER A 135 -25.16 -13.35 -34.63
CA SER A 135 -25.34 -14.81 -34.49
C SER A 135 -25.32 -15.23 -33.01
N THR A 136 -26.26 -16.12 -32.70
CA THR A 136 -26.63 -16.66 -31.40
C THR A 136 -25.46 -17.29 -30.62
N LEU A 137 -25.24 -16.87 -29.37
CA LEU A 137 -24.37 -17.59 -28.43
C LEU A 137 -25.20 -18.60 -27.63
N HIS A 138 -25.00 -19.89 -27.94
CA HIS A 138 -25.32 -20.99 -27.03
C HIS A 138 -24.31 -20.97 -25.87
N THR A 139 -24.75 -20.58 -24.67
CA THR A 139 -23.99 -20.84 -23.43
C THR A 139 -24.23 -22.28 -23.00
N GLY A 140 -23.34 -23.18 -23.44
CA GLY A 140 -23.20 -24.52 -22.87
C GLY A 140 -22.13 -24.53 -21.80
N PHE A 141 -22.54 -24.58 -20.53
CA PHE A 141 -21.73 -25.21 -19.49
C PHE A 141 -21.84 -26.72 -19.69
N ARG A 142 -20.69 -27.42 -19.74
CA ARG A 142 -20.61 -28.84 -19.41
C ARG A 142 -19.98 -28.95 -18.03
#